data_AF-A0A6V7TU15-F1
#
_entry.id   AF-A0A6V7TU15-F1
#
_cell.length_a   1.000
_cell.length_b   1.000
_cell.length_c   1.000
_cell.angle_alpha   90.00
_cell.angle_beta   90.00
_cell.angle_gamma   90.00
#
_symmetry.space_group_name_H-M   'P 1'
#
loop_
_entity.id
_entity.type
_entity.pdbx_description
1 polymer ?
#
loop_
_entity_poly.entity_id
_entity_poly.type
_entity_poly.pdbx_seq_one_letter_code
_entity_poly.pdbx_strand_id
1 'polypeptide(L)'
;MWGIFNIAFSQMPIAGLVGGRILCMHGGLSPDLTSLDQLRQIPRGWYDPPNNRGITMDLLWADPDPRIKGWQTSPRLQLSVWRRRHSSIDLPC
;
A
#
# COMPACT_ATOMS: atom_id res chain seq x y z
N MET A 1 9.19 16.65 -21.64
CA MET A 1 9.60 15.27 -21.27
C MET A 1 9.09 14.87 -19.88
N TRP A 2 9.46 15.58 -18.81
CA TRP A 2 9.06 15.27 -17.41
C TRP A 2 7.55 15.02 -17.20
N GLY A 3 6.68 15.89 -17.73
CA GLY A 3 5.24 15.74 -17.55
C GLY A 3 4.66 14.45 -18.16
N ILE A 4 5.21 13.96 -19.26
CA ILE A 4 4.77 12.72 -19.91
C ILE A 4 5.13 11.51 -19.05
N PHE A 5 6.32 11.52 -18.43
CA PHE A 5 6.70 10.48 -17.48
C PHE A 5 5.77 10.48 -16.26
N ASN A 6 5.44 11.64 -15.70
CA ASN A 6 4.51 11.70 -14.56
C ASN A 6 3.12 11.17 -14.91
N ILE A 7 2.63 11.41 -16.13
CA ILE A 7 1.38 10.81 -16.61
C ILE A 7 1.51 9.29 -16.70
N ALA A 8 2.64 8.76 -17.15
CA ALA A 8 2.87 7.32 -17.17
C ALA A 8 2.91 6.72 -15.74
N PHE A 9 3.62 7.39 -14.81
CA PHE A 9 3.70 6.98 -13.40
C PHE A 9 2.34 7.00 -12.71
N SER A 10 1.49 8.01 -12.97
CA SER A 10 0.18 8.13 -12.33
C SER A 10 -0.82 7.06 -12.76
N GLN A 11 -0.56 6.35 -13.87
CA GLN A 11 -1.40 5.27 -14.38
C GLN A 11 -0.93 3.87 -13.95
N MET A 12 0.21 3.76 -13.25
CA MET A 12 0.73 2.46 -12.86
C MET A 12 -0.10 1.76 -11.77
N PRO A 13 -0.14 0.41 -11.76
CA PRO A 13 -0.76 -0.34 -10.70
C PRO A 13 0.02 -0.19 -9.39
N ILE A 14 -0.70 -0.04 -8.26
CA ILE A 14 -0.09 0.12 -6.92
C ILE A 14 0.21 -1.23 -6.27
N ALA A 15 -0.58 -2.26 -6.58
CA ALA A 15 -0.45 -3.60 -6.03
C ALA A 15 -0.80 -4.66 -7.09
N GLY A 16 -0.22 -5.86 -6.94
CA GLY A 16 -0.48 -7.00 -7.80
C GLY A 16 -0.76 -8.26 -6.98
N LEU A 17 -1.72 -9.07 -7.42
CA LEU A 17 -2.04 -10.35 -6.79
C LEU A 17 -1.62 -11.50 -7.71
N VAL A 18 -0.60 -12.25 -7.30
CA VAL A 18 -0.06 -13.37 -8.06
C VAL A 18 -0.71 -14.68 -7.59
N GLY A 19 -1.32 -15.40 -8.53
CA GLY A 19 -1.91 -16.71 -8.29
C GLY A 19 -3.02 -16.73 -7.22
N GLY A 20 -3.66 -15.57 -6.95
CA GLY A 20 -4.68 -15.43 -5.91
C GLY A 20 -4.15 -15.57 -4.48
N ARG A 21 -2.83 -15.61 -4.28
CA ARG A 21 -2.21 -15.99 -2.99
C ARG A 21 -1.15 -15.00 -2.51
N ILE A 22 -0.41 -14.38 -3.42
CA ILE A 22 0.71 -13.51 -3.08
C ILE A 22 0.37 -12.09 -3.48
N LEU A 23 0.17 -11.23 -2.48
CA LEU A 23 -0.02 -9.79 -2.68
C LEU A 23 1.34 -9.08 -2.69
N CYS A 24 1.63 -8.38 -3.77
CA CYS A 24 2.83 -7.58 -3.98
C CYS A 24 2.47 -6.09 -4.00
N MET A 25 3.28 -5.28 -3.32
CA MET A 25 3.18 -3.82 -3.24
C MET A 25 4.58 -3.24 -3.04
N HIS A 26 4.72 -1.91 -3.17
CA HIS A 26 6.03 -1.26 -3.05
C HIS A 26 6.53 -1.17 -1.60
N GLY A 27 5.68 -0.65 -0.71
CA GLY A 27 5.97 -0.50 0.71
C GLY A 27 5.38 -1.65 1.52
N GLY A 28 4.27 -1.36 2.22
CA GLY A 28 3.71 -2.27 3.21
C GLY A 28 2.19 -2.24 3.24
N LEU A 29 1.61 -2.93 4.21
CA LEU A 29 0.16 -2.96 4.38
C LEU A 29 -0.33 -1.66 5.02
N SER A 30 -1.64 -1.40 4.91
CA SER A 30 -2.33 -0.31 5.61
C SER A 30 -3.23 -0.88 6.71
N PRO A 31 -3.39 -0.21 7.86
CA PRO A 31 -4.40 -0.57 8.86
C PRO A 31 -5.83 -0.45 8.33
N ASP A 32 -6.07 0.40 7.33
CA ASP A 32 -7.39 0.64 6.75
C ASP A 32 -7.76 -0.37 5.65
N LEU A 33 -6.83 -1.26 5.28
CA LEU A 33 -7.04 -2.29 4.28
C LEU A 33 -7.76 -3.51 4.91
N THR A 34 -9.06 -3.63 4.64
CA THR A 34 -9.92 -4.72 5.13
C THR A 34 -10.29 -5.72 4.04
N SER A 35 -10.31 -5.32 2.76
CA SER A 35 -10.62 -6.18 1.61
C SER A 35 -9.73 -5.88 0.40
N LEU A 36 -9.42 -6.92 -0.39
CA LEU A 36 -8.71 -6.78 -1.66
C LEU A 36 -9.53 -6.00 -2.70
N ASP A 37 -10.85 -5.95 -2.58
CA ASP A 37 -11.70 -5.16 -3.48
C ASP A 37 -11.45 -3.66 -3.33
N GLN A 38 -11.05 -3.21 -2.14
CA GLN A 38 -10.66 -1.81 -1.93
C GLN A 38 -9.47 -1.44 -2.82
N LEU A 39 -8.51 -2.35 -3.03
CA LEU A 39 -7.36 -2.14 -3.92
C LEU A 39 -7.78 -2.00 -5.38
N ARG A 40 -8.82 -2.75 -5.79
CA ARG A 40 -9.35 -2.72 -7.16
C ARG A 40 -10.09 -1.41 -7.46
N GLN A 41 -10.67 -0.80 -6.42
CA GLN A 41 -11.45 0.43 -6.52
C GLN A 41 -10.61 1.72 -6.40
N ILE A 42 -9.30 1.63 -6.12
CA ILE A 42 -8.46 2.82 -6.03
C ILE A 42 -8.43 3.53 -7.39
N PRO A 43 -8.88 4.80 -7.48
CA PRO A 43 -8.86 5.55 -8.73
C PRO A 43 -7.42 5.75 -9.18
N ARG A 44 -7.11 5.65 -10.47
CA ARG A 44 -5.76 5.92 -11.03
C ARG A 44 -5.69 7.32 -11.64
N GLY A 45 -4.48 7.81 -11.89
CA GLY A 45 -4.26 9.10 -12.56
C GLY A 45 -4.17 10.29 -11.62
N TRP A 46 -3.65 10.09 -10.41
CA TRP A 46 -3.39 11.20 -9.48
C TRP A 46 -2.27 12.07 -10.06
N TYR A 47 -2.57 13.35 -10.31
CA TYR A 47 -1.57 14.32 -10.76
C TYR A 47 -0.59 14.68 -9.63
N ASP A 48 -1.09 14.70 -8.39
CA ASP A 48 -0.28 14.80 -7.18
C ASP A 48 -0.49 13.57 -6.28
N PRO A 49 0.55 13.09 -5.58
CA PRO A 49 0.37 12.09 -4.54
C PRO A 49 -0.59 12.66 -3.50
N PRO A 50 -1.67 11.95 -3.11
CA PRO A 50 -2.58 12.47 -2.10
C PRO A 50 -1.82 12.67 -0.78
N ASN A 51 -1.67 13.92 -0.34
CA ASN A 51 -1.14 14.28 0.99
C ASN A 51 -1.98 13.73 2.17
N ASN A 52 -3.03 12.96 1.87
CA ASN A 52 -3.88 12.34 2.85
C ASN A 52 -3.36 10.94 3.20
N ARG A 53 -3.25 10.70 4.51
CA ARG A 53 -3.11 9.36 5.08
C ARG A 53 -4.24 8.48 4.55
N GLY A 54 -3.89 7.37 3.91
CA GLY A 54 -4.85 6.44 3.33
C GLY A 54 -4.14 5.26 2.69
N ILE A 55 -4.93 4.26 2.29
CA ILE A 55 -4.44 2.96 1.80
C ILE A 55 -3.32 3.13 0.76
N THR A 56 -3.50 3.98 -0.25
CA THR A 56 -2.48 4.22 -1.30
C THR A 56 -1.13 4.66 -0.76
N MET A 57 -1.10 5.52 0.26
CA MET A 57 0.16 6.02 0.83
C MET A 57 0.89 4.96 1.62
N ASP A 58 0.15 4.17 2.42
CA ASP A 58 0.75 3.04 3.14
C ASP A 58 1.26 1.96 2.17
N LEU A 59 0.52 1.65 1.11
CA LEU A 59 0.95 0.69 0.09
C LEU A 59 2.28 1.07 -0.58
N LEU A 60 2.57 2.36 -0.70
CA LEU A 60 3.77 2.86 -1.34
C LEU A 60 4.93 3.02 -0.34
N TRP A 61 4.65 3.38 0.91
CA TRP A 61 5.68 3.90 1.80
C TRP A 61 5.70 3.31 3.21
N ALA A 62 4.78 2.40 3.55
CA ALA A 62 4.81 1.69 4.82
C ALA A 62 6.03 0.76 4.91
N ASP A 63 6.66 0.72 6.08
CA ASP A 63 7.85 -0.09 6.35
C ASP A 63 7.50 -1.29 7.27
N PRO A 64 8.03 -2.50 7.02
CA PRO A 64 7.92 -3.58 7.99
C PRO A 64 8.94 -3.43 9.13
N ASP A 65 8.52 -3.61 10.39
CA ASP A 65 9.44 -3.63 11.56
C ASP A 65 9.20 -4.88 12.42
N PRO A 66 10.20 -5.77 12.58
CA PRO A 66 10.06 -7.01 13.34
C PRO A 66 9.87 -6.78 14.85
N ARG A 67 10.18 -5.60 15.39
CA ARG A 67 10.09 -5.28 16.82
C ARG A 67 8.68 -4.87 17.23
N ILE A 68 7.89 -4.37 16.29
CA ILE A 68 6.55 -3.85 16.54
C ILE A 68 5.53 -4.98 16.36
N LYS A 69 4.50 -5.04 17.21
CA LYS A 69 3.33 -5.92 17.00
C LYS A 69 2.13 -5.04 16.69
N GLY A 70 1.57 -5.17 15.50
CA GLY A 70 0.46 -4.31 15.04
C GLY A 70 0.98 -3.13 14.22
N TRP A 71 0.43 -1.94 14.48
CA TRP A 71 0.68 -0.72 13.71
C TRP A 71 1.29 0.37 14.58
N GLN A 72 2.25 1.11 14.03
CA GLN A 72 2.83 2.29 14.68
C GLN A 72 3.14 3.37 13.65
N THR A 73 3.10 4.63 14.06
CA THR A 73 3.47 5.75 13.19
C THR A 73 4.99 5.81 12.97
N SER A 74 5.41 5.84 11.71
CA SER A 74 6.79 5.95 11.25
C SER A 74 7.30 7.38 11.38
N PRO A 75 8.55 7.58 11.83
CA PRO A 75 9.19 8.89 11.87
C PRO A 75 9.54 9.46 10.48
N ARG A 76 9.53 8.66 9.41
CA ARG A 76 9.93 9.12 8.07
C ARG A 76 8.91 10.06 7.42
N LEU A 77 7.63 9.72 7.50
CA LEU A 77 6.55 10.45 6.80
C LEU A 77 5.18 10.34 7.52
N GLN A 78 5.14 10.01 8.82
CA GLN A 78 3.89 9.73 9.55
C GLN A 78 3.06 8.57 8.98
N LEU A 79 3.73 7.55 8.43
CA LEU A 79 3.11 6.38 7.79
C LEU A 79 3.05 5.17 8.70
N SER A 80 2.40 4.10 8.26
CA SER A 80 2.22 2.89 9.06
C SER A 80 3.48 2.00 9.06
N VAL A 81 3.96 1.62 10.24
CA VAL A 81 4.95 0.55 10.46
C VAL A 81 4.21 -0.70 10.89
N TRP A 82 4.55 -1.84 10.32
CA TRP A 82 3.78 -3.06 10.57
C TRP A 82 4.61 -4.32 10.73
N ARG A 83 4.03 -5.30 11.43
CA ARG A 83 4.54 -6.67 11.48
C ARG A 83 3.43 -7.67 11.23
N ARG A 84 3.73 -8.63 10.36
CA ARG A 84 2.88 -9.80 10.13
C ARG A 84 2.73 -10.60 11.44
N ARG A 85 1.49 -10.74 11.94
CA ARG A 85 1.17 -11.81 12.90
C ARG A 85 1.42 -13.14 12.19
N HIS A 86 2.14 -14.06 12.83
CA HIS A 86 2.53 -15.34 12.22
C HIS A 86 1.34 -16.05 11.55
N SER A 87 1.63 -16.64 10.38
CA SER A 87 0.81 -17.48 9.49
C SER A 87 -0.48 -16.85 8.91
N SER A 88 -0.48 -16.78 7.57
CA SER A 88 -1.63 -16.59 6.67
C SER A 88 -2.38 -15.25 6.76
N ILE A 89 -2.20 -14.44 5.72
CA ILE A 89 -3.23 -13.48 5.31
C ILE A 89 -4.31 -14.34 4.64
N ASP A 90 -5.24 -14.85 5.45
CA ASP A 90 -6.51 -15.33 4.95
C ASP A 90 -7.39 -14.10 4.73
N LEU A 91 -7.10 -13.34 3.66
CA LEU A 91 -8.07 -12.38 3.15
C LEU A 91 -9.20 -13.21 2.54
N PRO A 92 -10.46 -13.07 3.01
CA PRO A 92 -11.56 -13.74 2.36
C PRO A 92 -11.58 -13.30 0.89
N CYS A 93 -11.58 -14.31 0.03
CA CYS A 93 -11.75 -14.19 -1.41
C CYS A 93 -13.03 -13.45 -1.78
#